data_AF-A0A3C0QC55-F1
#
_entry.id   AF-A0A3C0QC55-F1
#
_cell.length_a   1.000
_cell.length_b   1.000
_cell.length_c   1.000
_cell.angle_alpha   90.00
_cell.angle_beta   90.00
_cell.angle_gamma   90.00
#
_symmetry.space_group_name_H-M   'P 1'
#
loop_
_entity.id
_entity.type
_entity.pdbx_description
1 polymer ?
#
loop_
_entity_poly.entity_id
_entity_poly.type
_entity_poly.pdbx_seq_one_letter_code
_entity_poly.pdbx_strand_id
1 'polypeptide(L)'
;MSLAGKLIAFVGKRAAGRFDKACQDPGSVQSSLLLDMVRKNAGTEYGQRYDFAAIKTVADYQRKVPVITYEDIKEDMMRVVAGTSNVFTAEDPVMFAQTSGTTGDPKYVPVTPTDRGTAHTDQMRTWLYHAQKAHPGILDYKIVSLVSPAIEGYTESGLPFGSTSGHIYKNMPWIVQKAYSVPYEVFEIEDYQAKYYTIMRIALEHDVRFLATANPSSIIKLCDKADAHAEQLIRDIHDGGLSKTLAIEPEIRQQLEQKLRPNPKRALELQQLRSHRDGRLLAGDYWPQLGLIGCWKGGTVGHYLNQFDAWFNPDGKRPVPVRDWGYLSSEARGSIPLSDEGSMGALTIATNFFEFVAADALETNRDDSASWSFLTADALETGKEYYIFVTTSSGLYRYDINDIIEVVGYYHRTPQIIFLRKG
;
A
#
# COMPACT_ATOMS: atom_id res chain seq x y z
N MET A 1 -14.19 -17.54 -12.88
CA MET A 1 -14.47 -16.74 -11.67
C MET A 1 -14.81 -17.60 -10.47
N SER A 2 -13.85 -17.68 -9.54
CA SER A 2 -14.01 -18.28 -8.21
C SER A 2 -15.11 -17.55 -7.40
N LEU A 3 -15.64 -18.19 -6.34
CA LEU A 3 -16.63 -17.54 -5.45
C LEU A 3 -16.06 -16.26 -4.80
N ALA A 4 -14.79 -16.31 -4.39
CA ALA A 4 -14.04 -15.15 -3.89
C ALA A 4 -13.94 -14.06 -4.97
N GLY A 5 -13.59 -14.42 -6.20
CA GLY A 5 -13.51 -13.48 -7.32
C GLY A 5 -14.85 -12.79 -7.64
N LYS A 6 -15.99 -13.49 -7.51
CA LYS A 6 -17.33 -12.89 -7.66
C LYS A 6 -17.67 -11.92 -6.54
N LEU A 7 -17.37 -12.29 -5.29
CA LEU A 7 -17.60 -11.41 -4.12
C LEU A 7 -16.76 -10.14 -4.21
N ILE A 8 -15.48 -10.29 -4.54
CA ILE A 8 -14.55 -9.18 -4.73
C ILE A 8 -15.02 -8.26 -5.86
N ALA A 9 -15.42 -8.83 -7.01
CA ALA A 9 -15.93 -8.03 -8.13
C ALA A 9 -17.19 -7.24 -7.78
N PHE A 10 -18.11 -7.82 -7.02
CA PHE A 10 -19.37 -7.15 -6.64
C PHE A 10 -19.13 -5.99 -5.66
N VAL A 11 -18.37 -6.23 -4.59
CA VAL A 11 -18.03 -5.19 -3.61
C VAL A 11 -17.14 -4.13 -4.27
N GLY A 12 -16.19 -4.54 -5.11
CA GLY A 12 -15.34 -3.68 -5.92
C GLY A 12 -16.11 -2.75 -6.84
N LYS A 13 -17.13 -3.26 -7.54
CA LYS A 13 -17.98 -2.44 -8.42
C LYS A 13 -18.69 -1.32 -7.67
N ARG A 14 -19.18 -1.59 -6.45
CA ARG A 14 -19.84 -0.58 -5.61
C ARG A 14 -18.85 0.48 -5.10
N ALA A 15 -17.65 0.05 -4.70
CA ALA A 15 -16.57 0.95 -4.29
C ALA A 15 -16.15 1.86 -5.46
N ALA A 16 -15.91 1.27 -6.63
CA ALA A 16 -15.56 2.01 -7.83
C ALA A 16 -16.65 2.99 -8.24
N GLY A 17 -17.93 2.61 -8.19
CA GLY A 17 -19.03 3.53 -8.48
C GLY A 17 -19.13 4.71 -7.51
N ARG A 18 -18.79 4.53 -6.22
CA ARG A 18 -18.68 5.65 -5.27
C ARG A 18 -17.50 6.56 -5.60
N PHE A 19 -16.36 5.97 -5.95
CA PHE A 19 -15.17 6.70 -6.38
C PHE A 19 -15.44 7.51 -7.66
N ASP A 20 -16.01 6.90 -8.69
CA ASP A 20 -16.41 7.54 -9.94
C ASP A 20 -17.33 8.75 -9.68
N LYS A 21 -18.34 8.57 -8.82
CA LYS A 21 -19.26 9.65 -8.45
C LYS A 21 -18.53 10.79 -7.73
N ALA A 22 -17.65 10.47 -6.78
CA ALA A 22 -16.86 11.48 -6.08
C ALA A 22 -16.00 12.27 -7.08
N CYS A 23 -15.40 11.59 -8.06
CA CYS A 23 -14.49 12.21 -9.02
C CYS A 23 -15.14 13.20 -10.00
N GLN A 24 -16.47 13.26 -10.04
CA GLN A 24 -17.22 14.23 -10.85
C GLN A 24 -17.26 15.63 -10.22
N ASP A 25 -17.04 15.76 -8.91
CA ASP A 25 -17.05 17.05 -8.23
C ASP A 25 -16.05 17.10 -7.06
N PRO A 26 -14.73 17.07 -7.35
CA PRO A 26 -13.70 16.98 -6.32
C PRO A 26 -13.75 18.15 -5.32
N GLY A 27 -14.03 19.37 -5.78
CA GLY A 27 -14.07 20.56 -4.91
C GLY A 27 -15.14 20.43 -3.82
N SER A 28 -16.38 20.09 -4.19
CA SER A 28 -17.46 19.91 -3.22
C SER A 28 -17.22 18.72 -2.29
N VAL A 29 -16.68 17.61 -2.80
CA VAL A 29 -16.39 16.40 -1.99
C VAL A 29 -15.32 16.72 -0.94
N GLN A 30 -14.21 17.33 -1.36
CA GLN A 30 -13.10 17.72 -0.48
C GLN A 30 -13.54 18.73 0.59
N SER A 31 -14.28 19.78 0.19
CA SER A 31 -14.78 20.78 1.14
C SER A 31 -15.71 20.16 2.18
N SER A 32 -16.63 19.29 1.75
CA SER A 32 -17.55 18.61 2.67
C SER A 32 -16.81 17.68 3.64
N LEU A 33 -15.82 16.94 3.14
CA LEU A 33 -14.99 16.04 3.95
C LEU A 33 -14.21 16.82 5.01
N LEU A 34 -13.54 17.91 4.62
CA LEU A 34 -12.80 18.77 5.55
C LEU A 34 -13.69 19.31 6.66
N LEU A 35 -14.84 19.90 6.30
CA LEU A 35 -15.74 20.50 7.27
C LEU A 35 -16.36 19.47 8.21
N ASP A 36 -16.54 18.22 7.76
CA ASP A 36 -16.96 17.11 8.61
C ASP A 36 -15.86 16.72 9.62
N MET A 37 -14.61 16.56 9.17
CA MET A 37 -13.47 16.25 10.05
C MET A 37 -13.29 17.33 11.13
N VAL A 38 -13.28 18.60 10.73
CA VAL A 38 -13.11 19.74 11.63
C VAL A 38 -14.28 19.83 12.63
N ARG A 39 -15.52 19.60 12.19
CA ARG A 39 -16.69 19.59 13.08
C ARG A 39 -16.62 18.48 14.12
N LYS A 40 -16.27 17.26 13.69
CA LYS A 40 -16.16 16.10 14.59
C LYS A 40 -15.08 16.29 15.64
N ASN A 41 -13.97 16.92 15.26
CA ASN A 41 -12.82 17.12 16.13
C ASN A 41 -12.80 18.50 16.81
N ALA A 42 -13.88 19.28 16.76
CA ALA A 42 -13.89 20.63 17.32
C ALA A 42 -13.70 20.66 18.85
N GLY A 43 -14.04 19.57 19.54
CA GLY A 43 -13.90 19.44 21.00
C GLY A 43 -12.54 18.91 21.47
N THR A 44 -11.63 18.54 20.57
CA THR A 44 -10.30 18.01 20.92
C THR A 44 -9.38 19.14 21.40
N GLU A 45 -8.28 18.81 22.07
CA GLU A 45 -7.28 19.82 22.47
C GLU A 45 -6.77 20.61 21.24
N TYR A 46 -6.47 19.92 20.14
CA TYR A 46 -6.05 20.55 18.89
C TYR A 46 -7.18 21.38 18.26
N GLY A 47 -8.41 20.89 18.29
CA GLY A 47 -9.58 21.59 17.78
C GLY A 47 -9.88 22.89 18.55
N GLN A 48 -9.69 22.88 19.87
CA GLN A 48 -9.79 24.08 20.70
C GLN A 48 -8.62 25.04 20.45
N ARG A 49 -7.39 24.51 20.33
CA ARG A 49 -6.16 25.29 20.07
C ARG A 49 -6.28 26.15 18.81
N TYR A 50 -6.90 25.64 17.75
CA TYR A 50 -7.07 26.35 16.47
C TYR A 50 -8.52 26.75 16.15
N ASP A 51 -9.40 26.74 17.16
CA ASP A 51 -10.79 27.18 17.07
C ASP A 51 -11.57 26.58 15.88
N PHE A 52 -11.57 25.25 15.81
CA PHE A 52 -12.26 24.46 14.80
C PHE A 52 -13.76 24.75 14.74
N ALA A 53 -14.38 25.13 15.86
CA ALA A 53 -15.79 25.47 15.92
C ALA A 53 -16.17 26.66 15.01
N ALA A 54 -15.25 27.60 14.80
CA ALA A 54 -15.44 28.77 13.95
C ALA A 54 -15.19 28.52 12.45
N ILE A 55 -14.61 27.37 12.07
CA ILE A 55 -14.27 27.06 10.68
C ILE A 55 -15.54 26.67 9.91
N LYS A 56 -15.92 27.45 8.90
CA LYS A 56 -17.10 27.19 8.04
C LYS A 56 -16.74 26.97 6.57
N THR A 57 -15.54 27.36 6.16
CA THR A 57 -15.05 27.24 4.80
C THR A 57 -13.61 26.71 4.77
N VAL A 58 -13.16 26.24 3.61
CA VAL A 58 -11.75 25.86 3.38
C VAL A 58 -10.82 27.06 3.65
N ALA A 59 -11.23 28.27 3.26
CA ALA A 59 -10.47 29.49 3.51
C ALA A 59 -10.34 29.83 5.00
N ASP A 60 -11.36 29.54 5.82
CA ASP A 60 -11.24 29.71 7.28
C ASP A 60 -10.25 28.70 7.86
N TYR A 61 -10.31 27.45 7.38
CA TYR A 61 -9.39 26.39 7.79
C TYR A 61 -7.93 26.76 7.47
N GLN A 62 -7.67 27.19 6.24
CA GLN A 62 -6.34 27.63 5.79
C GLN A 62 -5.77 28.81 6.58
N ARG A 63 -6.64 29.69 7.09
CA ARG A 63 -6.24 30.85 7.90
C ARG A 63 -5.99 30.51 9.37
N LYS A 64 -6.76 29.58 9.93
CA LYS A 64 -6.73 29.26 11.37
C LYS A 64 -5.77 28.13 11.73
N VAL A 65 -5.62 27.15 10.84
CA VAL A 65 -4.85 25.93 11.11
C VAL A 65 -3.48 26.06 10.44
N PRO A 66 -2.37 25.92 11.19
CA PRO A 66 -1.04 26.04 10.62
C PRO A 66 -0.69 24.83 9.75
N VAL A 67 0.22 25.02 8.81
CA VAL A 67 0.95 23.90 8.21
C VAL A 67 1.94 23.37 9.23
N ILE A 68 2.06 22.05 9.32
CA ILE A 68 2.89 21.37 10.32
C ILE A 68 3.73 20.26 9.70
N THR A 69 4.87 20.00 10.31
CA THR A 69 5.67 18.78 10.14
C THR A 69 5.37 17.80 11.27
N TYR A 70 5.99 16.61 11.26
CA TYR A 70 5.84 15.66 12.36
C TYR A 70 6.49 16.19 13.64
N GLU A 71 7.59 16.92 13.48
CA GLU A 71 8.36 17.50 14.57
C GLU A 71 7.53 18.50 15.39
N ASP A 72 6.69 19.31 14.72
CA ASP A 72 5.80 20.28 15.37
C ASP A 72 4.74 19.65 16.28
N ILE A 73 4.35 18.40 16.00
CA ILE A 73 3.34 17.65 16.75
C ILE A 73 3.92 16.48 17.55
N LYS A 74 5.24 16.31 17.57
CA LYS A 74 5.89 15.13 18.15
C LYS A 74 5.50 14.95 19.62
N GLU A 75 5.50 16.01 20.41
CA GLU A 75 5.15 15.96 21.84
C GLU A 75 3.68 15.53 22.05
N ASP A 76 2.75 16.15 21.33
CA ASP A 76 1.33 15.78 21.38
C ASP A 76 1.10 14.35 20.86
N MET A 77 1.83 13.92 19.83
CA MET A 77 1.77 12.54 19.32
C MET A 77 2.26 11.52 20.35
N MET A 78 3.36 11.83 21.05
CA MET A 78 3.85 10.95 22.11
C MET A 78 2.87 10.86 23.29
N ARG A 79 2.12 11.92 23.60
CA ARG A 79 1.01 11.87 24.58
C ARG A 79 -0.08 10.89 24.12
N VAL A 80 -0.44 10.90 22.84
CA VAL A 80 -1.41 9.96 22.27
C VAL A 80 -0.90 8.52 22.29
N VAL A 81 0.38 8.30 21.94
CA VAL A 81 1.05 6.99 22.05
C VAL A 81 1.03 6.45 23.48
N ALA A 82 1.21 7.33 24.47
CA ALA A 82 1.10 7.02 25.90
C ALA A 82 -0.35 6.84 26.40
N GLY A 83 -1.36 7.00 25.54
CA GLY A 83 -2.77 6.73 25.84
C GLY A 83 -3.61 7.96 26.16
N THR A 84 -3.12 9.18 25.89
CA THR A 84 -3.92 10.40 26.06
C THR A 84 -4.96 10.51 24.95
N SER A 85 -6.24 10.43 25.31
CA SER A 85 -7.37 10.60 24.40
C SER A 85 -7.65 12.07 24.06
N ASN A 86 -8.43 12.31 23.00
CA ASN A 86 -8.99 13.62 22.65
C ASN A 86 -7.95 14.73 22.38
N VAL A 87 -6.72 14.36 21.98
CA VAL A 87 -5.66 15.32 21.60
C VAL A 87 -5.89 15.85 20.18
N PHE A 88 -5.75 15.00 19.16
CA PHE A 88 -5.96 15.39 17.75
C PHE A 88 -7.37 15.04 17.24
N THR A 89 -7.88 13.88 17.63
CA THR A 89 -9.15 13.30 17.16
C THR A 89 -10.08 12.96 18.31
N ALA A 90 -11.39 13.02 18.08
CA ALA A 90 -12.39 12.55 19.04
C ALA A 90 -12.43 11.02 19.16
N GLU A 91 -11.90 10.31 18.16
CA GLU A 91 -11.73 8.86 18.18
C GLU A 91 -10.33 8.50 18.70
N ASP A 92 -10.26 7.48 19.56
CA ASP A 92 -9.00 6.90 20.00
C ASP A 92 -8.37 6.01 18.91
N PRO A 93 -7.03 6.04 18.73
CA PRO A 93 -6.35 5.12 17.83
C PRO A 93 -6.54 3.66 18.23
N VAL A 94 -6.68 2.79 17.22
CA VAL A 94 -6.75 1.32 17.41
C VAL A 94 -5.43 0.61 17.15
N MET A 95 -4.48 1.31 16.54
CA MET A 95 -3.07 0.93 16.36
C MET A 95 -2.28 2.16 15.91
N PHE A 96 -0.97 2.03 15.82
CA PHE A 96 -0.10 2.98 15.12
C PHE A 96 0.60 2.31 13.94
N ALA A 97 0.57 2.97 12.78
CA ALA A 97 1.51 2.67 11.72
C ALA A 97 2.86 3.30 12.09
N GLN A 98 3.91 2.48 12.15
CA GLN A 98 5.25 2.96 12.48
C GLN A 98 6.05 3.17 11.20
N THR A 99 6.76 4.30 11.09
CA THR A 99 7.75 4.50 10.02
C THR A 99 9.13 4.68 10.60
N SER A 100 10.13 4.04 10.00
CA SER A 100 11.53 4.33 10.23
C SER A 100 11.84 5.74 9.73
N GLY A 101 11.79 6.72 10.62
CA GLY A 101 12.21 8.09 10.34
C GLY A 101 13.71 8.13 10.00
N THR A 102 14.12 9.10 9.18
CA THR A 102 15.54 9.31 8.82
C THR A 102 16.41 9.72 10.00
N THR A 103 15.80 10.18 11.11
CA THR A 103 16.45 10.68 12.32
C THR A 103 16.67 9.62 13.39
N GLY A 104 16.31 8.35 13.14
CA GLY A 104 16.48 7.24 14.08
C GLY A 104 15.31 7.03 15.05
N ASP A 105 14.56 8.09 15.36
CA ASP A 105 13.31 7.98 16.12
C ASP A 105 12.16 7.54 15.19
N PRO A 106 11.38 6.50 15.55
CA PRO A 106 10.23 6.10 14.75
C PRO A 106 9.12 7.16 14.82
N LYS A 107 8.48 7.43 13.68
CA LYS A 107 7.23 8.21 13.65
C LYS A 107 6.06 7.26 13.85
N TYR A 108 5.10 7.67 14.68
CA TYR A 108 3.86 6.96 14.92
C TYR A 108 2.73 7.73 14.23
N VAL A 109 2.12 7.09 13.23
CA VAL A 109 0.92 7.60 12.59
C VAL A 109 -0.27 6.85 13.19
N PRO A 110 -1.19 7.54 13.90
CA PRO A 110 -2.36 6.90 14.47
C PRO A 110 -3.26 6.33 13.36
N VAL A 111 -3.90 5.20 13.65
CA VAL A 111 -4.95 4.63 12.82
C VAL A 111 -6.23 4.61 13.63
N THR A 112 -7.21 5.40 13.21
CA THR A 112 -8.53 5.50 13.87
C THR A 112 -9.53 4.45 13.36
N PRO A 113 -10.65 4.22 14.07
CA PRO A 113 -11.78 3.45 13.54
C PRO A 113 -12.28 3.96 12.19
N THR A 114 -12.35 5.28 12.00
CA THR A 114 -12.73 5.89 10.71
C THR A 114 -11.76 5.52 9.59
N ASP A 115 -10.45 5.49 9.85
CA ASP A 115 -9.44 5.05 8.87
C ASP A 115 -9.60 3.59 8.45
N ARG A 116 -10.14 2.74 9.33
CA ARG A 116 -10.49 1.34 8.98
C ARG A 116 -11.86 1.21 8.31
N GLY A 117 -12.55 2.32 8.10
CA GLY A 117 -13.90 2.39 7.59
C GLY A 117 -14.06 2.07 6.09
N THR A 118 -15.29 2.24 5.62
CA THR A 118 -15.67 1.90 4.24
C THR A 118 -14.91 2.73 3.21
N ALA A 119 -14.72 4.04 3.45
CA ALA A 119 -14.08 4.92 2.49
C ALA A 119 -12.62 4.52 2.22
N HIS A 120 -11.86 4.15 3.26
CA HIS A 120 -10.49 3.67 3.10
C HIS A 120 -10.42 2.30 2.43
N THR A 121 -11.25 1.35 2.88
CA THR A 121 -11.30 0.00 2.27
C THR A 121 -11.75 0.03 0.81
N ASP A 122 -12.56 1.01 0.43
CA ASP A 122 -13.00 1.22 -0.94
C ASP A 122 -11.85 1.57 -1.88
N GLN A 123 -10.77 2.20 -1.40
CA GLN A 123 -9.64 2.56 -2.27
C GLN A 123 -8.98 1.31 -2.88
N MET A 124 -8.72 0.29 -2.07
CA MET A 124 -8.16 -0.98 -2.54
C MET A 124 -9.17 -1.79 -3.37
N ARG A 125 -10.46 -1.73 -3.00
CA ARG A 125 -11.53 -2.38 -3.76
C ARG A 125 -11.72 -1.77 -5.14
N THR A 126 -11.62 -0.45 -5.26
CA THR A 126 -11.65 0.28 -6.53
C THR A 126 -10.45 -0.12 -7.38
N TRP A 127 -9.22 -0.06 -6.82
CA TRP A 127 -8.03 -0.52 -7.53
C TRP A 127 -8.21 -1.94 -8.08
N LEU A 128 -8.66 -2.85 -7.22
CA LEU A 128 -8.82 -4.27 -7.56
C LEU A 128 -9.93 -4.50 -8.58
N TYR A 129 -11.01 -3.72 -8.53
CA TYR A 129 -12.07 -3.76 -9.53
C TYR A 129 -11.55 -3.38 -10.92
N HIS A 130 -10.80 -2.28 -11.04
CA HIS A 130 -10.20 -1.88 -12.32
C HIS A 130 -9.15 -2.88 -12.80
N ALA A 131 -8.34 -3.45 -11.89
CA ALA A 131 -7.36 -4.47 -12.21
C ALA A 131 -8.02 -5.75 -12.74
N GLN A 132 -9.07 -6.24 -12.06
CA GLN A 132 -9.81 -7.43 -12.50
C GLN A 132 -10.59 -7.19 -13.80
N LYS A 133 -11.07 -5.97 -14.03
CA LYS A 133 -11.73 -5.59 -15.28
C LYS A 133 -10.77 -5.59 -16.46
N ALA A 134 -9.55 -5.07 -16.28
CA ALA A 134 -8.51 -5.08 -17.31
C ALA A 134 -7.89 -6.47 -17.52
N HIS A 135 -7.78 -7.24 -16.42
CA HIS A 135 -7.14 -8.56 -16.40
C HIS A 135 -8.09 -9.60 -15.81
N PRO A 136 -9.06 -10.11 -16.61
CA PRO A 136 -9.99 -11.12 -16.13
C PRO A 136 -9.27 -12.38 -15.64
N GLY A 137 -9.64 -12.85 -14.44
CA GLY A 137 -9.13 -14.12 -13.90
C GLY A 137 -7.88 -14.02 -13.01
N ILE A 138 -7.35 -12.81 -12.75
CA ILE A 138 -6.24 -12.61 -11.79
C ILE A 138 -6.57 -13.08 -10.35
N LEU A 139 -7.87 -13.23 -10.03
CA LEU A 139 -8.38 -13.72 -8.74
C LEU A 139 -9.01 -15.13 -8.80
N ASP A 140 -8.85 -15.83 -9.93
CA ASP A 140 -9.42 -17.17 -10.08
C ASP A 140 -8.57 -18.24 -9.40
N TYR A 141 -7.29 -17.94 -9.15
CA TYR A 141 -6.28 -18.84 -8.57
C TYR A 141 -5.45 -18.10 -7.52
N LYS A 142 -4.19 -18.50 -7.31
CA LYS A 142 -3.41 -18.03 -6.17
C LYS A 142 -2.83 -16.64 -6.38
N ILE A 143 -2.80 -15.89 -5.29
CA ILE A 143 -2.14 -14.61 -5.15
C ILE A 143 -0.89 -14.82 -4.30
N VAL A 144 0.26 -14.39 -4.80
CA VAL A 144 1.46 -14.25 -3.98
C VAL A 144 1.53 -12.80 -3.54
N SER A 145 1.61 -12.58 -2.23
CA SER A 145 1.77 -11.23 -1.68
C SER A 145 2.82 -11.20 -0.58
N LEU A 146 3.43 -10.04 -0.39
CA LEU A 146 4.42 -9.80 0.66
C LEU A 146 3.95 -8.65 1.53
N VAL A 147 3.87 -8.92 2.83
CA VAL A 147 3.54 -7.93 3.85
C VAL A 147 4.57 -7.99 4.97
N SER A 148 4.72 -6.88 5.68
CA SER A 148 5.44 -6.85 6.96
C SER A 148 4.56 -7.41 8.08
N PRO A 149 5.13 -7.76 9.24
CA PRO A 149 4.36 -8.17 10.40
C PRO A 149 3.26 -7.15 10.74
N ALA A 150 2.08 -7.67 11.10
CA ALA A 150 0.98 -6.83 11.57
C ALA A 150 1.39 -6.07 12.83
N ILE A 151 2.00 -6.77 13.79
CA ILE A 151 2.40 -6.24 15.08
C ILE A 151 3.91 -6.39 15.19
N GLU A 152 4.61 -5.27 15.31
CA GLU A 152 6.04 -5.19 15.58
C GLU A 152 6.31 -4.95 17.06
N GLY A 153 5.33 -4.39 17.78
CA GLY A 153 5.36 -4.26 19.22
C GLY A 153 4.11 -3.60 19.78
N TYR A 154 4.20 -3.19 21.05
CA TYR A 154 3.14 -2.50 21.76
C TYR A 154 3.68 -1.22 22.38
N THR A 155 2.87 -0.17 22.33
CA THR A 155 3.11 1.11 23.00
C THR A 155 2.93 0.96 24.52
N GLU A 156 3.36 1.96 25.30
CA GLU A 156 3.18 1.99 26.76
C GLU A 156 1.70 1.92 27.18
N SER A 157 0.79 2.42 26.35
CA SER A 157 -0.65 2.32 26.54
C SER A 157 -1.23 0.94 26.21
N GLY A 158 -0.42 0.01 25.69
CA GLY A 158 -0.83 -1.32 25.28
C GLY A 158 -1.43 -1.40 23.87
N LEU A 159 -1.47 -0.30 23.11
CA LEU A 159 -1.89 -0.33 21.71
C LEU A 159 -0.79 -0.93 20.82
N PRO A 160 -1.14 -1.77 19.83
CA PRO A 160 -0.16 -2.34 18.91
C PRO A 160 0.38 -1.29 17.94
N PHE A 161 1.65 -1.45 17.55
CA PHE A 161 2.21 -0.76 16.39
C PHE A 161 2.82 -1.78 15.42
N GLY A 162 2.80 -1.44 14.12
CA GLY A 162 3.35 -2.29 13.07
C GLY A 162 2.79 -1.93 11.69
N SER A 163 2.79 -2.89 10.76
CA SER A 163 2.37 -2.63 9.39
C SER A 163 0.86 -2.75 9.19
N THR A 164 0.24 -1.69 8.67
CA THR A 164 -1.16 -1.69 8.20
C THR A 164 -1.41 -2.83 7.19
N SER A 165 -0.45 -3.10 6.30
CA SER A 165 -0.57 -4.18 5.30
C SER A 165 -0.63 -5.57 5.95
N GLY A 166 0.20 -5.80 6.98
CA GLY A 166 0.19 -7.04 7.77
C GLY A 166 -1.12 -7.21 8.52
N HIS A 167 -1.62 -6.14 9.15
CA HIS A 167 -2.93 -6.15 9.82
C HIS A 167 -4.07 -6.50 8.86
N ILE A 168 -4.11 -5.89 7.68
CA ILE A 168 -5.12 -6.19 6.67
C ILE A 168 -5.04 -7.67 6.26
N TYR A 169 -3.84 -8.18 5.98
CA TYR A 169 -3.62 -9.56 5.57
C TYR A 169 -4.05 -10.58 6.63
N LYS A 170 -3.66 -10.36 7.89
CA LYS A 170 -3.99 -11.23 9.03
C LYS A 170 -5.48 -11.31 9.29
N ASN A 171 -6.21 -10.21 9.07
CA ASN A 171 -7.63 -10.08 9.40
C ASN A 171 -8.57 -10.22 8.18
N MET A 172 -8.07 -10.68 7.03
CA MET A 172 -8.93 -10.92 5.87
C MET A 172 -9.99 -12.00 6.18
N PRO A 173 -11.21 -11.89 5.64
CA PRO A 173 -12.17 -12.98 5.70
C PRO A 173 -11.56 -14.27 5.15
N TRP A 174 -11.79 -15.40 5.82
CA TRP A 174 -11.14 -16.69 5.51
C TRP A 174 -11.24 -17.09 4.03
N ILE A 175 -12.35 -16.75 3.36
CA ILE A 175 -12.57 -17.07 1.94
C ILE A 175 -11.63 -16.28 1.02
N VAL A 176 -11.28 -15.05 1.41
CA VAL A 176 -10.30 -14.20 0.72
C VAL A 176 -8.89 -14.65 1.06
N GLN A 177 -8.61 -14.96 2.34
CA GLN A 177 -7.31 -15.48 2.78
C GLN A 177 -6.93 -16.76 2.01
N LYS A 178 -7.88 -17.65 1.69
CA LYS A 178 -7.64 -18.84 0.87
C LYS A 178 -7.21 -18.55 -0.58
N ALA A 179 -7.44 -17.35 -1.11
CA ALA A 179 -6.93 -16.96 -2.42
C ALA A 179 -5.42 -16.69 -2.38
N TYR A 180 -4.86 -16.37 -1.22
CA TYR A 180 -3.42 -16.20 -1.08
C TYR A 180 -2.70 -17.55 -0.93
N SER A 181 -1.49 -17.64 -1.45
CA SER A 181 -0.65 -18.84 -1.34
C SER A 181 0.09 -18.92 -0.01
N VAL A 182 0.59 -17.79 0.49
CA VAL A 182 1.48 -17.74 1.64
C VAL A 182 0.69 -17.57 2.94
N PRO A 183 0.82 -18.49 3.93
CA PRO A 183 0.28 -18.30 5.28
C PRO A 183 0.90 -17.09 5.97
N TYR A 184 0.12 -16.42 6.82
CA TYR A 184 0.56 -15.16 7.44
C TYR A 184 1.79 -15.34 8.35
N GLU A 185 1.91 -16.49 9.01
CA GLU A 185 2.99 -16.83 9.92
C GLU A 185 4.37 -16.81 9.24
N VAL A 186 4.43 -16.96 7.91
CA VAL A 186 5.68 -16.83 7.13
C VAL A 186 6.24 -15.41 7.18
N PHE A 187 5.39 -14.39 7.29
CA PHE A 187 5.82 -12.98 7.35
C PHE A 187 6.40 -12.61 8.71
N GLU A 188 6.13 -13.40 9.74
CA GLU A 188 6.66 -13.25 11.10
C GLU A 188 8.05 -13.90 11.26
N ILE A 189 8.56 -14.61 10.25
CA ILE A 189 9.94 -15.11 10.25
C ILE A 189 10.93 -13.93 10.21
N GLU A 190 11.80 -13.85 11.23
CA GLU A 190 12.76 -12.76 11.37
C GLU A 190 13.86 -12.84 10.31
N ASP A 191 14.47 -14.03 10.13
CA ASP A 191 15.54 -14.22 9.16
C ASP A 191 15.06 -14.01 7.73
N TYR A 192 15.66 -13.04 7.06
CA TYR A 192 15.26 -12.62 5.73
C TYR A 192 15.43 -13.74 4.69
N GLN A 193 16.51 -14.53 4.79
CA GLN A 193 16.80 -15.59 3.83
C GLN A 193 15.80 -16.74 3.97
N ALA A 194 15.53 -17.16 5.21
CA ALA A 194 14.54 -18.17 5.56
C ALA A 194 13.13 -17.76 5.14
N LYS A 195 12.73 -16.50 5.38
CA LYS A 195 11.44 -15.96 4.96
C LYS A 195 11.24 -16.05 3.45
N TYR A 196 12.17 -15.51 2.66
CA TYR A 196 12.05 -15.50 1.20
C TYR A 196 12.11 -16.91 0.61
N TYR A 197 12.96 -17.77 1.16
CA TYR A 197 12.99 -19.19 0.79
C TYR A 197 11.63 -19.85 1.05
N THR A 198 11.06 -19.66 2.25
CA THR A 198 9.78 -20.26 2.65
C THR A 198 8.62 -19.75 1.79
N ILE A 199 8.61 -18.46 1.45
CA ILE A 199 7.65 -17.88 0.50
C ILE A 199 7.71 -18.63 -0.83
N MET A 200 8.91 -18.76 -1.43
CA MET A 200 9.05 -19.43 -2.73
C MET A 200 8.77 -20.92 -2.66
N ARG A 201 9.17 -21.60 -1.58
CA ARG A 201 8.84 -23.01 -1.34
C ARG A 201 7.33 -23.23 -1.41
N ILE A 202 6.53 -22.35 -0.82
CA ILE A 202 5.06 -22.49 -0.84
C ILE A 202 4.50 -22.01 -2.19
N ALA A 203 4.97 -20.88 -2.70
CA ALA A 203 4.41 -20.25 -3.90
C ALA A 203 4.64 -21.07 -5.18
N LEU A 204 5.77 -21.77 -5.31
CA LEU A 204 6.09 -22.60 -6.47
C LEU A 204 5.16 -23.82 -6.64
N GLU A 205 4.48 -24.25 -5.57
CA GLU A 205 3.48 -25.32 -5.63
C GLU A 205 2.16 -24.91 -6.29
N HIS A 206 1.95 -23.62 -6.51
CA HIS A 206 0.67 -23.08 -6.91
C HIS A 206 0.68 -22.46 -8.32
N ASP A 207 -0.48 -22.51 -8.98
CA ASP A 207 -0.79 -21.66 -10.14
C ASP A 207 -1.06 -20.23 -9.64
N VAL A 208 -0.10 -19.33 -9.82
CA VAL A 208 -0.17 -17.94 -9.37
C VAL A 208 -0.58 -17.04 -10.52
N ARG A 209 -1.64 -16.25 -10.32
CA ARG A 209 -2.20 -15.36 -11.33
C ARG A 209 -2.09 -13.88 -11.00
N PHE A 210 -1.77 -13.57 -9.75
CA PHE A 210 -1.50 -12.21 -9.31
C PHE A 210 -0.33 -12.20 -8.33
N LEU A 211 0.68 -11.39 -8.63
CA LEU A 211 1.81 -11.15 -7.75
C LEU A 211 1.74 -9.71 -7.23
N ALA A 212 1.65 -9.55 -5.91
CA ALA A 212 1.38 -8.27 -5.26
C ALA A 212 2.45 -7.94 -4.22
N THR A 213 3.21 -6.88 -4.40
CA THR A 213 4.11 -6.37 -3.35
C THR A 213 4.26 -4.87 -3.49
N ALA A 214 4.64 -4.17 -2.42
CA ALA A 214 4.89 -2.74 -2.51
C ALA A 214 6.04 -2.42 -3.49
N ASN A 215 7.23 -2.99 -3.27
CA ASN A 215 8.45 -2.61 -3.99
C ASN A 215 8.86 -3.67 -5.04
N PRO A 216 9.13 -3.29 -6.30
CA PRO A 216 9.53 -4.24 -7.35
C PRO A 216 10.84 -4.99 -7.04
N SER A 217 11.74 -4.42 -6.23
CA SER A 217 12.95 -5.13 -5.80
C SER A 217 12.65 -6.42 -5.03
N SER A 218 11.57 -6.46 -4.26
CA SER A 218 11.14 -7.67 -3.53
C SER A 218 10.73 -8.78 -4.49
N ILE A 219 10.11 -8.44 -5.62
CA ILE A 219 9.78 -9.41 -6.68
C ILE A 219 11.04 -9.99 -7.28
N ILE A 220 12.01 -9.14 -7.64
CA ILE A 220 13.31 -9.60 -8.18
C ILE A 220 13.99 -10.55 -7.19
N LYS A 221 14.04 -10.18 -5.91
CA LYS A 221 14.64 -11.02 -4.87
C LYS A 221 13.94 -12.37 -4.69
N LEU A 222 12.62 -12.44 -4.87
CA LEU A 222 11.91 -13.72 -4.90
C LEU A 222 12.31 -14.58 -6.10
N CYS A 223 12.42 -13.97 -7.28
CA CYS A 223 12.85 -14.65 -8.49
C CYS A 223 14.29 -15.17 -8.35
N ASP A 224 15.20 -14.31 -7.88
CA ASP A 224 16.58 -14.67 -7.57
C ASP A 224 16.65 -15.81 -6.54
N LYS A 225 15.83 -15.76 -5.49
CA LYS A 225 15.77 -16.79 -4.46
C LYS A 225 15.32 -18.13 -5.03
N ALA A 226 14.34 -18.12 -5.92
CA ALA A 226 13.85 -19.32 -6.58
C ALA A 226 14.90 -19.93 -7.52
N ASP A 227 15.59 -19.11 -8.31
CA ASP A 227 16.63 -19.54 -9.25
C ASP A 227 17.85 -20.08 -8.49
N ALA A 228 18.40 -19.29 -7.56
CA ALA A 228 19.62 -19.62 -6.82
C ALA A 228 19.48 -20.86 -5.91
N HIS A 229 18.27 -21.18 -5.45
CA HIS A 229 18.00 -22.33 -4.59
C HIS A 229 17.09 -23.37 -5.23
N ALA A 230 16.97 -23.37 -6.57
CA ALA A 230 16.01 -24.20 -7.31
C ALA A 230 16.09 -25.69 -6.93
N GLU A 231 17.31 -26.25 -6.82
CA GLU A 231 17.49 -27.67 -6.51
C GLU A 231 16.95 -28.04 -5.13
N GLN A 232 17.25 -27.23 -4.11
CA GLN A 232 16.76 -27.48 -2.76
C GLN A 232 15.25 -27.23 -2.67
N LEU A 233 14.73 -26.17 -3.33
CA LEU A 233 13.30 -25.90 -3.38
C LEU A 233 12.51 -27.04 -4.04
N ILE A 234 13.02 -27.56 -5.17
CA ILE A 234 12.41 -28.69 -5.87
C ILE A 234 12.42 -29.95 -5.00
N ARG A 235 13.52 -30.23 -4.29
CA ARG A 235 13.60 -31.35 -3.34
C ARG A 235 12.62 -31.16 -2.17
N ASP A 236 12.56 -29.98 -1.57
CA ASP A 236 11.64 -29.66 -0.47
C ASP A 236 10.16 -29.76 -0.91
N ILE A 237 9.85 -29.43 -2.17
CA ILE A 237 8.52 -29.64 -2.77
C ILE A 237 8.25 -31.14 -2.96
N HIS A 238 9.22 -31.89 -3.49
CA HIS A 238 9.11 -33.33 -3.68
C HIS A 238 8.82 -34.05 -2.36
N ASP A 239 9.62 -33.76 -1.34
CA ASP A 239 9.59 -34.43 -0.03
C ASP A 239 8.53 -33.86 0.92
N GLY A 240 7.97 -32.69 0.60
CA GLY A 240 6.95 -32.02 1.41
C GLY A 240 7.48 -31.36 2.68
N GLY A 241 8.76 -31.01 2.70
CA GLY A 241 9.44 -30.45 3.87
C GLY A 241 9.91 -29.01 3.68
N LEU A 242 10.63 -28.53 4.69
CA LEU A 242 11.44 -27.31 4.69
C LEU A 242 12.84 -27.67 5.16
N SER A 243 13.87 -27.13 4.51
CA SER A 243 15.26 -27.32 4.97
C SER A 243 15.41 -26.99 6.46
N LYS A 244 16.07 -27.90 7.19
CA LYS A 244 16.34 -27.77 8.64
C LYS A 244 17.39 -26.70 8.95
N THR A 245 18.16 -26.26 7.95
CA THR A 245 19.21 -25.23 8.12
C THR A 245 18.65 -23.81 8.12
N LEU A 246 17.38 -23.62 7.74
CA LEU A 246 16.75 -22.31 7.76
C LEU A 246 16.47 -21.88 9.19
N ALA A 247 16.95 -20.68 9.54
CA ALA A 247 16.65 -20.01 10.79
C ALA A 247 15.17 -19.62 10.81
N ILE A 248 14.34 -20.48 11.39
CA ILE A 248 12.90 -20.28 11.56
C ILE A 248 12.58 -20.61 13.01
N GLU A 249 11.82 -19.74 13.63
CA GLU A 249 11.34 -19.84 15.00
C GLU A 249 10.59 -21.17 15.19
N PRO A 250 10.85 -21.93 16.29
CA PRO A 250 10.35 -23.30 16.43
C PRO A 250 8.83 -23.44 16.28
N GLU A 251 8.07 -22.50 16.82
CA GLU A 251 6.59 -22.51 16.75
C GLU A 251 6.10 -22.28 15.31
N ILE A 252 6.69 -21.31 14.60
CA ILE A 252 6.36 -21.03 13.20
C ILE A 252 6.72 -22.25 12.34
N ARG A 253 7.91 -22.83 12.53
CA ARG A 253 8.35 -24.04 11.82
C ARG A 253 7.37 -25.19 12.03
N GLN A 254 6.98 -25.46 13.27
CA GLN A 254 6.04 -26.54 13.59
C GLN A 254 4.70 -26.34 12.87
N GLN A 255 4.16 -25.13 12.87
CA GLN A 255 2.90 -24.79 12.19
C GLN A 255 2.99 -24.95 10.67
N LEU A 256 4.13 -24.59 10.07
CA LEU A 256 4.36 -24.73 8.64
C LEU A 256 4.52 -26.20 8.23
N GLU A 257 5.37 -26.96 8.93
CA GLU A 257 5.63 -28.38 8.61
C GLU A 257 4.36 -29.24 8.73
N GLN A 258 3.43 -28.88 9.63
CA GLN A 258 2.11 -29.54 9.72
C GLN A 258 1.22 -29.32 8.48
N LYS A 259 1.45 -28.26 7.70
CA LYS A 259 0.66 -27.89 6.51
C LYS A 259 1.29 -28.36 5.20
N LEU A 260 2.61 -28.55 5.15
CA LEU A 260 3.33 -28.95 3.94
C LEU A 260 3.15 -30.44 3.62
N ARG A 261 3.04 -30.77 2.33
CA ARG A 261 2.81 -32.14 1.84
C ARG A 261 3.73 -32.45 0.66
N PRO A 262 4.15 -33.72 0.49
CA PRO A 262 4.92 -34.14 -0.67
C PRO A 262 4.18 -33.86 -1.98
N ASN A 263 4.88 -33.27 -2.95
CA ASN A 263 4.34 -32.97 -4.28
C ASN A 263 5.35 -33.34 -5.39
N PRO A 264 5.63 -34.64 -5.57
CA PRO A 264 6.63 -35.13 -6.52
C PRO A 264 6.30 -34.76 -7.97
N LYS A 265 5.00 -34.67 -8.32
CA LYS A 265 4.56 -34.26 -9.65
C LYS A 265 5.02 -32.83 -9.95
N ARG A 266 4.76 -31.89 -9.04
CA ARG A 266 5.15 -30.50 -9.25
C ARG A 266 6.66 -30.33 -9.22
N ALA A 267 7.36 -31.06 -8.35
CA ALA A 267 8.81 -31.08 -8.34
C ALA A 267 9.40 -31.51 -9.70
N LEU A 268 8.85 -32.58 -10.31
CA LEU A 268 9.26 -33.03 -11.64
C LEU A 268 9.00 -31.98 -12.72
N GLU A 269 7.82 -31.34 -12.70
CA GLU A 269 7.51 -30.23 -13.62
C GLU A 269 8.54 -29.09 -13.50
N LEU A 270 8.83 -28.63 -12.29
CA LEU A 270 9.82 -27.57 -12.04
C LEU A 270 11.23 -27.98 -12.49
N GLN A 271 11.60 -29.25 -12.29
CA GLN A 271 12.87 -29.77 -12.77
C GLN A 271 12.96 -29.75 -14.30
N GLN A 272 11.89 -30.11 -15.00
CA GLN A 272 11.82 -30.06 -16.46
C GLN A 272 11.91 -28.62 -16.98
N LEU A 273 11.18 -27.68 -16.38
CA LEU A 273 11.26 -26.26 -16.72
C LEU A 273 12.68 -25.73 -16.54
N ARG A 274 13.33 -26.10 -15.43
CA ARG A 274 14.73 -25.73 -15.17
C ARG A 274 15.68 -26.31 -16.21
N SER A 275 15.53 -27.58 -16.56
CA SER A 275 16.35 -28.22 -17.60
C SER A 275 16.16 -27.58 -18.98
N HIS A 276 14.96 -27.08 -19.29
CA HIS A 276 14.70 -26.38 -20.54
C HIS A 276 15.45 -25.03 -20.64
N ARG A 277 15.81 -24.42 -19.51
CA ARG A 277 16.49 -23.13 -19.41
C ARG A 277 17.96 -23.27 -18.97
N ASP A 278 18.62 -24.36 -19.38
CA ASP A 278 20.02 -24.63 -19.08
C ASP A 278 20.37 -24.51 -17.58
N GLY A 279 19.44 -24.94 -16.71
CA GLY A 279 19.64 -24.92 -15.26
C GLY A 279 19.04 -23.72 -14.54
N ARG A 280 18.41 -22.78 -15.24
CA ARG A 280 17.71 -21.63 -14.61
C ARG A 280 16.24 -21.90 -14.34
N LEU A 281 15.68 -21.36 -13.27
CA LEU A 281 14.26 -21.44 -12.95
C LEU A 281 13.61 -20.05 -13.05
N LEU A 282 12.87 -19.80 -14.15
CA LEU A 282 12.34 -18.47 -14.49
C LEU A 282 10.84 -18.36 -14.23
N ALA A 283 10.39 -17.18 -13.78
CA ALA A 283 9.01 -16.94 -13.36
C ALA A 283 7.97 -17.09 -14.47
N GLY A 284 8.33 -16.70 -15.69
CA GLY A 284 7.49 -16.89 -16.87
C GLY A 284 7.19 -18.37 -17.16
N ASP A 285 8.08 -19.28 -16.75
CA ASP A 285 7.94 -20.72 -16.97
C ASP A 285 7.15 -21.39 -15.84
N TYR A 286 7.46 -21.09 -14.57
CA TYR A 286 6.76 -21.72 -13.44
C TYR A 286 5.40 -21.10 -13.13
N TRP A 287 5.14 -19.85 -13.55
CA TRP A 287 3.82 -19.19 -13.52
C TRP A 287 3.39 -18.71 -14.93
N PRO A 288 3.10 -19.65 -15.84
CA PRO A 288 2.81 -19.32 -17.24
C PRO A 288 1.49 -18.57 -17.43
N GLN A 289 0.62 -18.54 -16.41
CA GLN A 289 -0.67 -17.84 -16.41
C GLN A 289 -0.67 -16.59 -15.51
N LEU A 290 0.49 -16.11 -15.06
CA LEU A 290 0.58 -14.87 -14.29
C LEU A 290 -0.04 -13.71 -15.08
N GLY A 291 -1.16 -13.18 -14.60
CA GLY A 291 -1.96 -12.20 -15.34
C GLY A 291 -1.66 -10.76 -14.98
N LEU A 292 -1.13 -10.49 -13.79
CA LEU A 292 -0.79 -9.14 -13.34
C LEU A 292 0.30 -9.16 -12.26
N ILE A 293 1.15 -8.15 -12.29
CA ILE A 293 2.02 -7.78 -11.18
C ILE A 293 1.57 -6.43 -10.63
N GLY A 294 1.31 -6.35 -9.33
CA GLY A 294 1.01 -5.10 -8.62
C GLY A 294 2.22 -4.67 -7.79
N CYS A 295 2.87 -3.58 -8.18
CA CYS A 295 4.00 -2.98 -7.44
C CYS A 295 4.19 -1.51 -7.83
N TRP A 296 4.92 -0.75 -7.01
CA TRP A 296 5.27 0.63 -7.34
C TRP A 296 6.08 0.71 -8.63
N LYS A 297 5.74 1.71 -9.44
CA LYS A 297 6.40 2.09 -10.68
C LYS A 297 6.91 3.54 -10.65
N GLY A 298 6.31 4.39 -9.83
CA GLY A 298 6.71 5.79 -9.65
C GLY A 298 7.99 5.98 -8.81
N GLY A 299 8.58 7.18 -8.88
CA GLY A 299 9.79 7.53 -8.15
C GLY A 299 11.05 6.81 -8.67
N THR A 300 11.88 6.29 -7.76
CA THR A 300 13.24 5.80 -8.05
C THR A 300 13.32 4.31 -8.39
N VAL A 301 12.20 3.62 -8.58
CA VAL A 301 12.16 2.14 -8.70
C VAL A 301 12.23 1.60 -10.14
N GLY A 302 12.28 2.49 -11.14
CA GLY A 302 12.19 2.11 -12.56
C GLY A 302 13.26 1.10 -13.03
N HIS A 303 14.47 1.13 -12.46
CA HIS A 303 15.54 0.19 -12.84
C HIS A 303 15.23 -1.27 -12.45
N TYR A 304 14.37 -1.51 -11.45
CA TYR A 304 13.92 -2.87 -11.12
C TYR A 304 12.91 -3.37 -12.15
N LEU A 305 12.03 -2.51 -12.65
CA LEU A 305 11.02 -2.89 -13.66
C LEU A 305 11.67 -3.32 -14.97
N ASN A 306 12.78 -2.70 -15.36
CA ASN A 306 13.54 -3.07 -16.56
C ASN A 306 14.07 -4.51 -16.53
N GLN A 307 14.10 -5.15 -15.37
CA GLN A 307 14.54 -6.55 -15.20
C GLN A 307 13.37 -7.54 -15.31
N PHE A 308 12.12 -7.09 -15.30
CA PHE A 308 10.96 -7.98 -15.22
C PHE A 308 10.83 -8.89 -16.44
N ASP A 309 11.08 -8.39 -17.65
CA ASP A 309 10.96 -9.21 -18.86
C ASP A 309 11.92 -10.41 -18.84
N ALA A 310 13.13 -10.24 -18.30
CA ALA A 310 14.11 -11.33 -18.17
C ALA A 310 13.63 -12.47 -17.25
N TRP A 311 12.71 -12.18 -16.32
CA TRP A 311 12.14 -13.16 -15.40
C TRP A 311 10.79 -13.69 -15.85
N PHE A 312 9.89 -12.81 -16.29
CA PHE A 312 8.47 -13.11 -16.50
C PHE A 312 8.09 -13.33 -17.97
N ASN A 313 8.94 -12.88 -18.90
CA ASN A 313 8.74 -12.99 -20.33
C ASN A 313 10.00 -13.54 -21.04
N PRO A 314 10.54 -14.70 -20.60
CA PRO A 314 11.84 -15.20 -21.07
C PRO A 314 11.90 -15.49 -22.57
N ASP A 315 10.76 -15.74 -23.22
CA ASP A 315 10.67 -15.98 -24.67
C ASP A 315 10.30 -14.73 -25.47
N GLY A 316 10.05 -13.60 -24.82
CA GLY A 316 9.58 -12.36 -25.45
C GLY A 316 8.16 -12.41 -26.02
N LYS A 317 7.40 -13.49 -25.76
CA LYS A 317 6.08 -13.73 -26.36
C LYS A 317 4.90 -13.25 -25.53
N ARG A 318 5.07 -13.08 -24.22
CA ARG A 318 3.97 -12.80 -23.28
C ARG A 318 4.45 -11.83 -22.20
N PRO A 319 4.45 -10.51 -22.48
CA PRO A 319 4.72 -9.52 -21.44
C PRO A 319 3.66 -9.63 -20.34
N VAL A 320 4.09 -9.57 -19.09
CA VAL A 320 3.18 -9.55 -17.93
C VAL A 320 2.92 -8.10 -17.57
N PRO A 321 1.66 -7.65 -17.55
CA PRO A 321 1.34 -6.26 -17.22
C PRO A 321 1.70 -5.95 -15.76
N VAL A 322 2.10 -4.70 -15.53
CA VAL A 322 2.47 -4.18 -14.21
C VAL A 322 1.63 -2.95 -13.88
N ARG A 323 0.92 -2.99 -12.76
CA ARG A 323 0.08 -1.89 -12.28
C ARG A 323 0.62 -1.29 -11.00
N ASP A 324 0.73 0.04 -11.00
CA ASP A 324 1.14 0.81 -9.82
C ASP A 324 0.09 0.72 -8.71
N TRP A 325 0.53 0.79 -7.45
CA TRP A 325 -0.36 0.86 -6.29
C TRP A 325 -0.96 2.25 -6.05
N GLY A 326 -0.33 3.27 -6.60
CA GLY A 326 -0.62 4.69 -6.43
C GLY A 326 0.38 5.37 -5.51
N TYR A 327 0.16 6.67 -5.35
CA TYR A 327 0.85 7.46 -4.35
C TYR A 327 0.39 7.03 -2.96
N LEU A 328 1.32 6.50 -2.16
CA LEU A 328 1.07 5.82 -0.90
C LEU A 328 2.15 6.21 0.10
N SER A 329 1.72 6.56 1.30
CA SER A 329 2.58 6.72 2.47
C SER A 329 1.92 6.08 3.70
N SER A 330 2.59 6.15 4.85
CA SER A 330 1.98 5.71 6.11
C SER A 330 0.94 6.71 6.63
N GLU A 331 1.07 7.99 6.25
CA GLU A 331 0.11 9.06 6.55
C GLU A 331 -1.17 8.92 5.73
N ALA A 332 -1.06 8.61 4.43
CA ALA A 332 -2.22 8.50 3.57
C ALA A 332 -1.96 7.67 2.30
N ARG A 333 -3.01 7.01 1.82
CA ARG A 333 -3.11 6.65 0.40
C ARG A 333 -3.63 7.85 -0.38
N GLY A 334 -2.79 8.41 -1.25
CA GLY A 334 -3.06 9.64 -1.98
C GLY A 334 -3.67 9.46 -3.36
N SER A 335 -3.45 8.32 -4.03
CA SER A 335 -4.04 8.08 -5.35
C SER A 335 -4.38 6.62 -5.66
N ILE A 336 -5.21 6.43 -6.70
CA ILE A 336 -5.62 5.12 -7.22
C ILE A 336 -5.34 5.04 -8.72
N PRO A 337 -4.37 4.21 -9.14
CA PRO A 337 -4.15 3.88 -10.56
C PRO A 337 -5.30 3.04 -11.12
N LEU A 338 -5.84 3.46 -12.26
CA LEU A 338 -6.99 2.82 -12.91
C LEU A 338 -6.61 2.02 -14.17
N SER A 339 -5.39 2.17 -14.66
CA SER A 339 -4.79 1.46 -15.79
C SER A 339 -3.40 0.91 -15.43
N ASP A 340 -2.77 0.17 -16.36
CA ASP A 340 -1.38 -0.31 -16.20
C ASP A 340 -0.36 0.70 -16.75
N GLU A 341 -0.80 1.86 -17.22
CA GLU A 341 0.07 2.87 -17.83
C GLU A 341 0.77 3.71 -16.77
N GLY A 342 2.10 3.80 -16.85
CA GLY A 342 2.90 4.62 -15.93
C GLY A 342 2.61 4.33 -14.45
N SER A 343 2.70 5.38 -13.63
CA SER A 343 2.40 5.37 -12.19
C SER A 343 1.24 6.30 -11.82
N MET A 344 0.50 6.79 -12.82
CA MET A 344 -0.52 7.80 -12.61
C MET A 344 -1.72 7.25 -11.86
N GLY A 345 -2.22 8.01 -10.90
CA GLY A 345 -3.40 7.65 -10.12
C GLY A 345 -4.31 8.85 -9.88
N ALA A 346 -5.62 8.63 -9.89
CA ALA A 346 -6.59 9.65 -9.52
C ALA A 346 -6.58 9.87 -8.00
N LEU A 347 -6.60 11.13 -7.56
CA LEU A 347 -6.56 11.50 -6.14
C LEU A 347 -7.70 10.86 -5.33
N THR A 348 -7.40 10.45 -4.10
CA THR A 348 -8.34 9.84 -3.14
C THR A 348 -9.16 10.88 -2.38
N ILE A 349 -9.84 11.75 -3.13
CA ILE A 349 -10.57 12.94 -2.65
C ILE A 349 -11.68 12.69 -1.62
N ALA A 350 -12.11 11.44 -1.45
CA ALA A 350 -13.19 11.05 -0.55
C ALA A 350 -12.69 10.51 0.80
N THR A 351 -11.37 10.41 1.01
CA THR A 351 -10.79 9.85 2.24
C THR A 351 -9.84 10.80 2.94
N ASN A 352 -9.11 11.62 2.20
CA ASN A 352 -8.23 12.63 2.76
C ASN A 352 -8.56 13.97 2.11
N PHE A 353 -8.36 15.04 2.87
CA PHE A 353 -8.36 16.38 2.31
C PHE A 353 -6.93 16.73 1.85
N PHE A 354 -6.81 17.24 0.64
CA PHE A 354 -5.51 17.60 0.04
C PHE A 354 -5.48 19.08 -0.31
N GLU A 355 -4.37 19.71 0.07
CA GLU A 355 -4.01 21.05 -0.38
C GLU A 355 -2.71 21.00 -1.18
N PHE A 356 -2.50 22.02 -2.00
CA PHE A 356 -1.37 22.06 -2.91
C PHE A 356 -0.76 23.44 -2.96
N VAL A 357 0.56 23.52 -3.10
CA VAL A 357 1.26 24.78 -3.41
C VAL A 357 2.14 24.53 -4.62
N ALA A 358 2.10 25.43 -5.62
CA ALA A 358 2.94 25.31 -6.80
C ALA A 358 4.42 25.26 -6.40
N ALA A 359 5.17 24.31 -6.97
CA ALA A 359 6.54 24.04 -6.53
C ALA A 359 7.47 25.25 -6.70
N ASP A 360 7.39 25.93 -7.84
CA ASP A 360 8.16 27.14 -8.14
C ASP A 360 7.91 28.29 -7.14
N ALA A 361 6.65 28.49 -6.77
CA ALA A 361 6.24 29.52 -5.81
C ALA A 361 6.71 29.19 -4.39
N LEU A 362 6.59 27.93 -3.97
CA LEU A 362 7.02 27.50 -2.64
C LEU A 362 8.53 27.57 -2.49
N GLU A 363 9.28 27.04 -3.47
CA GLU A 363 10.75 27.01 -3.43
C GLU A 363 11.35 28.42 -3.35
N THR A 364 10.64 29.44 -3.85
CA THR A 364 11.05 30.84 -3.74
C THR A 364 10.92 31.40 -2.31
N ASN A 365 9.91 30.96 -1.54
CA ASN A 365 9.59 31.47 -0.20
C ASN A 365 9.42 30.34 0.82
N ARG A 366 10.35 29.38 0.83
CA ARG A 366 10.21 28.13 1.59
C ARG A 366 10.12 28.30 3.11
N ASP A 367 10.64 29.40 3.65
CA ASP A 367 10.63 29.65 5.10
C ASP A 367 9.41 30.46 5.56
N ASP A 368 8.57 30.94 4.65
CA ASP A 368 7.38 31.75 4.97
C ASP A 368 6.10 31.09 4.44
N SER A 369 5.58 30.12 5.20
CA SER A 369 4.35 29.41 4.85
C SER A 369 3.10 30.30 4.81
N ALA A 370 3.14 31.49 5.42
CA ALA A 370 2.04 32.45 5.34
C ALA A 370 1.96 33.13 3.96
N SER A 371 3.07 33.13 3.20
CA SER A 371 3.13 33.65 1.83
C SER A 371 2.57 32.67 0.79
N TRP A 372 2.39 31.40 1.15
CA TRP A 372 2.02 30.36 0.19
C TRP A 372 0.55 30.44 -0.22
N SER A 373 0.31 30.27 -1.52
CA SER A 373 -1.04 30.20 -2.08
C SER A 373 -1.49 28.74 -2.15
N PHE A 374 -2.29 28.32 -1.17
CA PHE A 374 -2.84 26.97 -1.13
C PHE A 374 -4.01 26.80 -2.10
N LEU A 375 -3.90 25.78 -2.95
CA LEU A 375 -4.88 25.37 -3.92
C LEU A 375 -5.60 24.11 -3.46
N THR A 376 -6.84 23.93 -3.92
CA THR A 376 -7.61 22.69 -3.79
C THR A 376 -7.48 21.85 -5.06
N ALA A 377 -7.88 20.58 -4.98
CA ALA A 377 -7.75 19.63 -6.09
C ALA A 377 -8.42 20.06 -7.42
N ASP A 378 -9.45 20.90 -7.38
CA ASP A 378 -10.15 21.42 -8.56
C ASP A 378 -9.47 22.64 -9.22
N ALA A 379 -8.41 23.17 -8.60
CA ALA A 379 -7.66 24.33 -9.09
C ALA A 379 -6.27 23.95 -9.67
N LEU A 380 -5.92 22.67 -9.70
CA LEU A 380 -4.63 22.23 -10.26
C LEU A 380 -4.65 22.27 -11.78
N GLU A 381 -3.47 22.34 -12.39
CA GLU A 381 -3.28 22.36 -13.84
C GLU A 381 -2.37 21.22 -14.30
N THR A 382 -2.69 20.61 -15.45
CA THR A 382 -1.85 19.56 -16.06
C THR A 382 -0.47 20.10 -16.45
N GLY A 383 0.57 19.30 -16.19
CA GLY A 383 1.97 19.62 -16.47
C GLY A 383 2.65 20.49 -15.41
N LYS A 384 1.96 20.81 -14.31
CA LYS A 384 2.54 21.57 -13.18
C LYS A 384 2.91 20.66 -12.02
N GLU A 385 3.99 21.06 -11.34
CA GLU A 385 4.48 20.44 -10.11
C GLU A 385 3.92 21.15 -8.87
N TYR A 386 3.55 20.36 -7.86
CA TYR A 386 2.99 20.87 -6.62
C TYR A 386 3.56 20.13 -5.42
N TYR A 387 3.83 20.88 -4.36
CA TYR A 387 3.86 20.33 -3.00
C TYR A 387 2.46 19.88 -2.61
N ILE A 388 2.35 18.69 -2.02
CA ILE A 388 1.09 18.15 -1.51
C ILE A 388 1.07 18.18 0.02
N PHE A 389 -0.03 18.67 0.59
CA PHE A 389 -0.30 18.69 2.02
C PHE A 389 -1.54 17.86 2.30
N VAL A 390 -1.57 17.18 3.44
CA VAL A 390 -2.65 16.23 3.76
C VAL A 390 -3.30 16.54 5.09
N THR A 391 -4.63 16.46 5.10
CA THR A 391 -5.44 16.37 6.31
C THR A 391 -6.19 15.05 6.33
N THR A 392 -6.01 14.28 7.41
CA THR A 392 -6.52 12.90 7.54
C THR A 392 -7.52 12.78 8.68
N SER A 393 -8.37 11.75 8.63
CA SER A 393 -9.27 11.40 9.74
C SER A 393 -8.55 10.95 11.00
N SER A 394 -7.25 10.66 10.91
CA SER A 394 -6.39 10.28 12.05
C SER A 394 -5.65 11.44 12.69
N GLY A 395 -5.98 12.69 12.34
CA GLY A 395 -5.54 13.85 13.11
C GLY A 395 -4.22 14.46 12.66
N LEU A 396 -3.75 14.13 11.45
CA LEU A 396 -2.79 14.97 10.75
C LEU A 396 -3.58 16.10 10.08
N TYR A 397 -3.28 17.36 10.39
CA TYR A 397 -3.98 18.54 9.88
C TYR A 397 -3.00 19.45 9.14
N ARG A 398 -3.21 19.68 7.84
CA ARG A 398 -2.28 20.44 6.97
C ARG A 398 -0.84 19.94 7.08
N TYR A 399 -0.69 18.63 7.14
CA TYR A 399 0.60 17.99 7.34
C TYR A 399 1.42 18.08 6.05
N ASP A 400 2.62 18.65 6.18
CA ASP A 400 3.63 18.69 5.13
C ASP A 400 4.38 17.35 5.09
N ILE A 401 4.03 16.54 4.10
CA ILE A 401 4.71 15.26 3.84
C ILE A 401 6.02 15.43 3.05
N ASN A 402 6.32 16.66 2.65
CA ASN A 402 7.51 17.07 1.92
C ASN A 402 7.67 16.33 0.58
N ASP A 403 6.55 16.10 -0.12
CA ASP A 403 6.50 15.42 -1.41
C ASP A 403 6.05 16.38 -2.52
N ILE A 404 6.69 16.24 -3.68
CA ILE A 404 6.33 16.93 -4.91
C ILE A 404 5.67 15.93 -5.86
N ILE A 405 4.51 16.32 -6.38
CA ILE A 405 3.74 15.59 -7.38
C ILE A 405 3.63 16.39 -8.66
N GLU A 406 3.39 15.70 -9.78
CA GLU A 406 2.99 16.31 -11.05
C GLU A 406 1.56 15.91 -11.38
N VAL A 407 0.76 16.86 -11.85
CA VAL A 407 -0.57 16.57 -12.42
C VAL A 407 -0.41 16.21 -13.89
N VAL A 408 -0.72 14.96 -14.24
CA VAL A 408 -0.54 14.43 -15.60
C VAL A 408 -1.83 14.31 -16.40
N GLY A 409 -2.97 14.57 -15.77
CA GLY A 409 -4.28 14.52 -16.42
C GLY A 409 -5.43 14.55 -15.42
N TYR A 410 -6.62 14.13 -15.86
CA TYR A 410 -7.81 14.07 -15.01
C TYR A 410 -8.63 12.81 -15.27
N TYR A 411 -9.13 12.23 -14.19
CA TYR A 411 -10.19 11.23 -14.23
C TYR A 411 -11.50 11.90 -13.85
N HIS A 412 -12.41 12.03 -14.81
CA HIS A 412 -13.54 12.95 -14.72
C HIS A 412 -13.04 14.39 -14.46
N ARG A 413 -13.30 14.95 -13.27
CA ARG A 413 -12.80 16.27 -12.86
C ARG A 413 -11.70 16.19 -11.80
N THR A 414 -11.35 14.98 -11.34
CA THR A 414 -10.31 14.77 -10.32
C THR A 414 -8.93 14.66 -10.95
N PRO A 415 -7.92 15.38 -10.44
CA PRO A 415 -6.54 15.26 -10.93
C PRO A 415 -6.01 13.84 -10.85
N GLN A 416 -5.29 13.45 -11.89
CA GLN A 416 -4.41 12.29 -11.89
C GLN A 416 -2.99 12.77 -11.68
N ILE A 417 -2.33 12.18 -10.69
CA ILE A 417 -1.02 12.60 -10.22
C ILE A 417 0.02 11.49 -10.37
N ILE A 418 1.28 11.87 -10.51
CA ILE A 418 2.45 11.02 -10.29
C ILE A 418 3.32 11.61 -9.19
N PHE A 419 3.93 10.75 -8.39
CA PHE A 419 4.97 11.16 -7.44
C PHE A 419 6.29 11.37 -8.17
N LEU A 420 6.95 12.50 -7.91
CA LEU A 420 8.25 12.83 -8.50
C LEU A 420 9.38 12.58 -7.50
N ARG A 421 9.36 13.30 -6.37
CA ARG A 421 10.46 13.34 -5.40
C ARG A 421 9.98 13.86 -4.05
N LYS A 422 10.78 13.60 -3.01
CA LYS A 422 10.76 14.43 -1.79
C LYS A 422 11.45 15.75 -2.12
N GLY A 423 10.93 16.87 -1.65
CA GLY A 423 11.46 18.20 -1.99
C GLY A 423 11.62 19.07 -0.78
#